data_AF-A0A0F5LTL5-F1
#
_entry.id   AF-A0A0F5LTL5-F1
#
_cell.length_a   1.000
_cell.length_b   1.000
_cell.length_c   1.000
_cell.angle_alpha   90.00
_cell.angle_beta   90.00
_cell.angle_gamma   90.00
#
_symmetry.space_group_name_H-M   'P 1'
#
loop_
_entity.id
_entity.type
_entity.pdbx_description
1 polymer ?
#
loop_
_entity_poly.entity_id
_entity_poly.type
_entity_poly.pdbx_seq_one_letter_code
_entity_poly.pdbx_strand_id
1 'polypeptide(L)'
;MPALADAQAEAATAPPGTVIDGADLAAQLEWDECDPLAEGAPMQVDSNGRIVPLSPEGGSLSERALLERLAARRTELESFEEELSLRASLVDAAEKRIEERAATMAAMEAQIASLVDQRQAMETGQFAGIVAMYETMKPKDAANIFNELDMEVLLRVAKTMSPRKMAPILAEMTSSRAQELTVRMAALADQPTDQMTPNDLAALPQIVGQ
;
A
#
# COMPACT_ATOMS: atom_id res chain seq x y z
N MET A 1 56.91 -76.82 11.18
CA MET A 1 57.97 -76.91 10.15
C MET A 1 58.35 -78.38 10.05
N PRO A 2 58.11 -79.05 8.91
CA PRO A 2 58.68 -78.76 7.57
C PRO A 2 57.60 -78.30 6.56
N ALA A 3 57.84 -77.31 5.68
CA ALA A 3 58.57 -77.33 4.39
C ALA A 3 57.79 -78.09 3.29
N LEU A 4 56.97 -77.41 2.47
CA LEU A 4 57.28 -76.70 1.19
C LEU A 4 57.64 -77.64 0.03
N ALA A 5 56.79 -77.69 -1.02
CA ALA A 5 57.10 -77.21 -2.37
C ALA A 5 56.16 -77.80 -3.46
N ASP A 6 55.57 -76.89 -4.23
CA ASP A 6 55.29 -76.89 -5.68
C ASP A 6 54.80 -78.12 -6.45
N ALA A 7 53.68 -77.94 -7.17
CA ALA A 7 53.59 -78.23 -8.60
C ALA A 7 52.35 -77.57 -9.23
N GLN A 8 52.58 -76.84 -10.32
CA GLN A 8 51.60 -76.15 -11.16
C GLN A 8 50.99 -77.09 -12.23
N ALA A 9 49.82 -76.65 -12.72
CA ALA A 9 49.27 -76.77 -14.08
C ALA A 9 48.82 -78.14 -14.62
N GLU A 10 47.54 -78.24 -15.02
CA GLU A 10 47.20 -78.43 -16.45
C GLU A 10 45.74 -78.00 -16.72
N ALA A 11 45.52 -77.55 -17.96
CA ALA A 11 44.37 -76.82 -18.45
C ALA A 11 43.22 -77.71 -18.96
N ALA A 12 41.99 -77.19 -18.91
CA ALA A 12 40.91 -77.58 -19.81
C ALA A 12 39.87 -76.46 -20.02
N THR A 13 40.09 -75.68 -21.08
CA THR A 13 39.14 -75.26 -22.13
C THR A 13 37.80 -74.62 -21.74
N ALA A 14 37.69 -73.32 -22.04
CA ALA A 14 36.46 -72.54 -22.18
C ALA A 14 35.79 -72.74 -23.56
N PRO A 15 34.45 -72.60 -23.67
CA PRO A 15 33.80 -72.23 -24.92
C PRO A 15 33.71 -70.69 -25.07
N PRO A 16 33.66 -70.17 -26.31
CA PRO A 16 33.95 -68.78 -26.64
C PRO A 16 32.78 -67.83 -26.32
N GLY A 17 33.14 -66.59 -26.01
CA GLY A 17 32.22 -65.50 -25.73
C GLY A 17 31.45 -65.03 -26.97
N THR A 18 30.18 -64.73 -26.75
CA THR A 18 29.38 -63.90 -27.65
C THR A 18 29.42 -62.48 -27.12
N VAL A 19 30.02 -61.58 -27.89
CA VAL A 19 30.05 -60.15 -27.62
C VAL A 19 28.64 -59.63 -27.90
N ILE A 20 27.94 -59.14 -26.87
CA ILE A 20 26.68 -58.42 -27.03
C ILE A 20 27.02 -56.95 -27.27
N ASP A 21 26.66 -56.46 -28.45
CA ASP A 21 26.85 -55.08 -28.89
C ASP A 21 25.94 -54.16 -28.07
N GLY A 22 26.44 -52.98 -27.70
CA GLY A 22 25.81 -52.05 -26.74
C GLY A 22 24.50 -51.41 -27.21
N ALA A 23 23.96 -51.85 -28.35
CA ALA A 23 22.71 -51.37 -28.92
C ALA A 23 21.48 -52.24 -28.58
N ASP A 24 21.67 -53.50 -28.13
CA ASP A 24 20.55 -54.42 -27.82
C ASP A 24 20.11 -54.38 -26.34
N LEU A 25 20.85 -53.72 -25.44
CA LEU A 25 20.44 -53.57 -24.04
C LEU A 25 19.32 -52.52 -23.84
N ALA A 26 19.09 -51.66 -24.84
CA ALA A 26 18.07 -50.61 -24.78
C ALA A 26 16.67 -51.10 -25.22
N ALA A 27 16.57 -52.28 -25.82
CA ALA A 27 15.31 -52.87 -26.28
C ALA A 27 14.71 -53.89 -25.29
N GLN A 28 15.40 -54.18 -24.18
CA GLN A 28 14.98 -55.13 -23.14
C GLN A 28 14.65 -54.46 -21.79
N LEU A 29 14.50 -53.14 -21.79
CA LEU A 29 13.90 -52.38 -20.69
C LEU A 29 12.55 -51.84 -21.17
N GLU A 30 11.67 -52.77 -21.56
CA GLU A 30 10.26 -52.60 -21.21
C GLU A 30 10.25 -52.36 -19.71
N TRP A 31 9.83 -51.17 -19.30
CA TRP A 31 9.45 -50.87 -17.94
C TRP A 31 8.21 -51.72 -17.66
N ASP A 32 8.43 -53.00 -17.42
CA ASP A 32 7.43 -53.94 -16.93
C ASP A 32 6.85 -53.29 -15.68
N GLU A 33 5.57 -52.94 -15.79
CA GLU A 33 4.69 -52.37 -14.78
C GLU A 33 5.27 -52.42 -13.36
N CYS A 34 5.92 -51.33 -12.96
CA CYS A 34 6.19 -51.09 -11.55
C CYS A 34 4.83 -50.77 -10.92
N ASP A 35 4.07 -51.80 -10.52
CA ASP A 35 2.84 -51.64 -9.74
C ASP A 35 3.24 -51.10 -8.36
N PRO A 36 3.05 -49.79 -8.09
CA PRO A 36 3.63 -49.14 -6.92
C PRO A 36 2.88 -49.50 -5.63
N LEU A 37 1.91 -50.41 -5.70
CA LEU A 37 1.08 -50.83 -4.56
C LEU A 37 1.64 -52.06 -3.81
N ALA A 38 2.63 -52.77 -4.36
CA ALA A 38 3.10 -54.04 -3.78
C ALA A 38 4.28 -53.91 -2.79
N GLU A 39 5.19 -52.95 -2.96
CA GLU A 39 6.39 -52.81 -2.12
C GLU A 39 6.22 -51.69 -1.08
N GLY A 40 5.79 -52.07 0.12
CA GLY A 40 5.78 -51.17 1.29
C GLY A 40 4.46 -51.04 2.05
N ALA A 41 3.48 -51.92 1.79
CA ALA A 41 2.25 -51.92 2.56
C ALA A 41 2.54 -52.12 4.06
N PRO A 42 2.07 -51.22 4.96
CA PRO A 42 2.27 -51.38 6.39
C PRO A 42 1.67 -52.73 6.83
N MET A 43 2.42 -53.50 7.62
CA MET A 43 2.02 -54.84 8.06
C MET A 43 1.52 -54.80 9.50
N GLN A 44 0.46 -55.54 9.83
CA GLN A 44 -0.06 -55.70 11.19
C GLN A 44 -0.17 -57.18 11.56
N VAL A 45 0.00 -57.48 12.84
CA VAL A 45 -0.24 -58.83 13.39
C VAL A 45 -1.71 -58.95 13.75
N ASP A 46 -2.42 -59.87 13.12
CA ASP A 46 -3.82 -60.16 13.42
C ASP A 46 -4.00 -60.88 14.78
N SER A 47 -5.24 -61.06 15.23
CA SER A 47 -5.56 -61.75 16.49
C SER A 47 -5.13 -63.24 16.53
N ASN A 48 -4.73 -63.81 15.39
CA ASN A 48 -4.26 -65.18 15.24
C ASN A 48 -2.72 -65.25 15.08
N GLY A 49 -2.01 -64.13 15.28
CA GLY A 49 -0.55 -64.06 15.18
C GLY A 49 -0.01 -64.09 13.75
N ARG A 50 -0.86 -63.89 12.73
CA ARG A 50 -0.45 -63.83 11.32
C ARG A 50 -0.12 -62.40 10.93
N ILE A 51 0.95 -62.23 10.17
CA ILE A 51 1.34 -60.93 9.60
C ILE A 51 0.52 -60.73 8.34
N VAL A 52 -0.42 -59.78 8.38
CA VAL A 52 -1.32 -59.44 7.28
C VAL A 52 -1.09 -57.95 6.95
N PRO A 53 -1.22 -57.52 5.68
CA PRO A 53 -1.22 -56.10 5.36
C PRO A 53 -2.28 -55.36 6.20
N LEU A 54 -1.90 -54.21 6.76
CA LEU A 54 -2.76 -53.30 7.50
C LEU A 54 -3.82 -52.76 6.53
N SER A 55 -4.96 -53.43 6.50
CA SER A 55 -6.10 -52.98 5.72
C SER A 55 -6.79 -51.82 6.44
N PRO A 56 -7.19 -50.74 5.73
CA PRO A 56 -7.97 -49.64 6.31
C PRO A 56 -9.32 -50.14 6.88
N GLU A 57 -9.78 -51.29 6.38
CA GLU A 57 -10.96 -52.04 6.79
C GLU A 57 -10.71 -52.98 7.99
N GLY A 58 -9.52 -52.96 8.61
CA GLY A 58 -9.09 -53.92 9.65
C GLY A 58 -9.30 -53.49 11.10
N GLY A 59 -9.59 -52.21 11.35
CA GLY A 59 -9.70 -51.65 12.69
C GLY A 59 -10.99 -52.04 13.44
N SER A 60 -10.96 -51.90 14.77
CA SER A 60 -12.16 -52.05 15.62
C SER A 60 -13.24 -51.02 15.22
N LEU A 61 -14.53 -51.32 15.45
CA LEU A 61 -15.62 -50.39 15.09
C LEU A 61 -15.46 -48.99 15.70
N SER A 62 -14.91 -48.91 16.93
CA SER A 62 -14.61 -47.65 17.60
C SER A 62 -13.48 -46.86 16.94
N GLU A 63 -12.48 -47.56 16.40
CA GLU A 63 -11.34 -46.93 15.71
C GLU A 63 -11.76 -46.34 14.38
N ARG A 64 -12.59 -47.06 13.60
CA ARG A 64 -13.15 -46.52 12.34
C ARG A 64 -14.01 -45.29 12.58
N ALA A 65 -14.88 -45.31 13.60
CA ALA A 65 -15.69 -44.16 13.97
C ALA A 65 -14.85 -42.95 14.42
N LEU A 66 -13.70 -43.18 15.06
CA LEU A 66 -12.78 -42.10 15.44
C LEU A 66 -12.06 -41.51 14.21
N LEU A 67 -11.58 -42.36 13.29
CA LEU A 67 -10.94 -41.94 12.06
C LEU A 67 -11.90 -41.13 11.17
N GLU A 68 -13.16 -41.55 11.07
CA GLU A 68 -14.20 -40.81 10.33
C GLU A 68 -14.43 -39.42 10.95
N ARG A 69 -14.51 -39.31 12.28
CA ARG A 69 -14.65 -38.01 12.96
C ARG A 69 -13.42 -37.12 12.77
N LEU A 70 -12.22 -37.69 12.80
CA LEU A 70 -10.98 -36.93 12.57
C LEU A 70 -10.90 -36.46 11.11
N ALA A 71 -11.29 -37.29 10.16
CA ALA A 71 -11.37 -36.91 8.75
C ALA A 71 -12.39 -35.78 8.56
N ALA A 72 -13.60 -35.91 9.11
CA ALA A 72 -14.61 -34.86 9.05
C ALA A 72 -14.15 -33.55 9.72
N ARG A 73 -13.46 -33.64 10.86
CA ARG A 73 -12.90 -32.45 11.53
C ARG A 73 -11.79 -31.81 10.72
N ARG A 74 -10.95 -32.61 10.05
CA ARG A 74 -9.90 -32.10 9.16
C ARG A 74 -10.50 -31.33 7.99
N THR A 75 -11.51 -31.90 7.32
CA THR A 75 -12.18 -31.20 6.21
C THR A 75 -12.86 -29.91 6.65
N GLU A 76 -13.39 -29.86 7.87
CA GLU A 76 -13.96 -28.63 8.45
C GLU A 76 -12.88 -27.58 8.71
N LEU A 77 -11.71 -27.98 9.22
CA LEU A 77 -10.60 -27.04 9.45
C LEU A 77 -10.00 -26.53 8.14
N GLU A 78 -9.87 -27.39 7.13
CA GLU A 78 -9.39 -27.01 5.80
C GLU A 78 -10.33 -25.96 5.17
N SER A 79 -11.65 -26.12 5.28
CA SER A 79 -12.59 -25.11 4.77
C SER A 79 -12.54 -23.79 5.54
N PHE A 80 -12.34 -23.83 6.87
CA PHE A 80 -12.13 -22.62 7.67
C PHE A 80 -10.82 -21.90 7.33
N GLU A 81 -9.74 -22.65 7.06
CA GLU A 81 -8.46 -22.09 6.65
C GLU A 81 -8.58 -21.39 5.30
N GLU A 82 -9.24 -22.02 4.32
CA GLU A 82 -9.52 -21.42 3.02
C GLU A 82 -10.36 -20.14 3.16
N GLU A 83 -11.43 -20.16 3.96
CA GLU A 83 -12.27 -18.99 4.19
C GLU A 83 -11.48 -17.83 4.84
N LEU A 84 -10.66 -18.13 5.85
CA LEU A 84 -9.83 -17.12 6.51
C LEU A 84 -8.77 -16.56 5.57
N SER A 85 -8.16 -17.40 4.72
CA SER A 85 -7.17 -16.96 3.73
C SER A 85 -7.78 -15.99 2.71
N LEU A 86 -9.02 -16.27 2.27
CA LEU A 86 -9.75 -15.40 1.36
C LEU A 86 -10.08 -14.07 2.02
N ARG A 87 -10.61 -14.08 3.25
CA ARG A 87 -10.90 -12.86 4.02
C ARG A 87 -9.64 -12.02 4.24
N ALA A 88 -8.52 -12.65 4.60
CA ALA A 88 -7.25 -11.97 4.80
C ALA A 88 -6.76 -11.29 3.50
N SER A 89 -6.86 -11.98 2.36
CA SER A 89 -6.48 -11.40 1.06
C SER A 89 -7.34 -10.19 0.66
N LEU A 90 -8.64 -10.23 0.97
CA LEU A 90 -9.55 -9.11 0.71
C LEU A 90 -9.24 -7.91 1.60
N VAL A 91 -8.91 -8.15 2.88
CA VAL A 91 -8.52 -7.09 3.82
C VAL A 91 -7.19 -6.46 3.39
N ASP A 92 -6.18 -7.26 3.03
CA ASP A 92 -4.89 -6.75 2.54
C ASP A 92 -5.06 -5.91 1.25
N ALA A 93 -5.89 -6.36 0.32
CA ALA A 93 -6.22 -5.58 -0.88
C ALA A 93 -6.95 -4.27 -0.55
N ALA A 94 -7.85 -4.29 0.43
CA ALA A 94 -8.55 -3.10 0.89
C ALA A 94 -7.61 -2.11 1.60
N GLU A 95 -6.71 -2.60 2.46
CA GLU A 95 -5.70 -1.81 3.16
C GLU A 95 -4.78 -1.11 2.17
N LYS A 96 -4.24 -1.84 1.18
CA LYS A 96 -3.43 -1.25 0.10
C LYS A 96 -4.17 -0.17 -0.67
N ARG A 97 -5.43 -0.41 -1.02
CA ARG A 97 -6.25 0.59 -1.73
C ARG A 97 -6.51 1.84 -0.89
N ILE A 98 -6.67 1.69 0.43
CA ILE A 98 -6.82 2.82 1.35
C ILE A 98 -5.51 3.59 1.47
N GLU A 99 -4.38 2.90 1.59
CA GLU A 99 -3.06 3.52 1.69
C GLU A 99 -2.70 4.30 0.41
N GLU A 100 -2.98 3.73 -0.76
CA GLU A 100 -2.85 4.43 -2.05
C GLU A 100 -3.71 5.70 -2.09
N ARG A 101 -4.99 5.61 -1.67
CA ARG A 101 -5.89 6.78 -1.62
C ARG A 101 -5.38 7.83 -0.64
N ALA A 102 -4.93 7.43 0.56
CA ALA A 102 -4.37 8.34 1.55
C ALA A 102 -3.12 9.04 1.01
N ALA A 103 -2.23 8.31 0.34
CA ALA A 103 -1.05 8.88 -0.31
C ALA A 103 -1.43 9.87 -1.42
N THR A 104 -2.43 9.56 -2.25
CA THR A 104 -2.89 10.51 -3.28
C THR A 104 -3.50 11.77 -2.69
N MET A 105 -4.29 11.66 -1.61
CA MET A 105 -4.87 12.82 -0.93
C MET A 105 -3.78 13.69 -0.31
N ALA A 106 -2.82 13.09 0.40
CA ALA A 106 -1.69 13.82 0.97
C ALA A 106 -0.85 14.53 -0.10
N ALA A 107 -0.65 13.89 -1.26
CA ALA A 107 0.05 14.52 -2.39
C ALA A 107 -0.73 15.71 -2.97
N MET A 108 -2.06 15.59 -3.10
CA MET A 108 -2.92 16.70 -3.54
C MET A 108 -2.94 17.84 -2.52
N GLU A 109 -3.03 17.55 -1.23
CA GLU A 109 -2.96 18.55 -0.16
C GLU A 109 -1.63 19.31 -0.21
N ALA A 110 -0.51 18.60 -0.34
CA ALA A 110 0.81 19.23 -0.47
C ALA A 110 0.91 20.11 -1.73
N GLN A 111 0.35 19.66 -2.86
CA GLN A 111 0.31 20.43 -4.09
C GLN A 111 -0.55 21.70 -3.94
N ILE A 112 -1.73 21.58 -3.32
CA ILE A 112 -2.63 22.71 -3.07
C ILE A 112 -1.95 23.71 -2.14
N ALA A 113 -1.35 23.25 -1.03
CA ALA A 113 -0.62 24.12 -0.10
C ALA A 113 0.50 24.89 -0.84
N SER A 114 1.28 24.19 -1.66
CA SER A 114 2.33 24.83 -2.46
C SER A 114 1.78 25.87 -3.45
N LEU A 115 0.67 25.57 -4.13
CA LEU A 115 0.04 26.51 -5.07
C LEU A 115 -0.54 27.73 -4.35
N VAL A 116 -1.13 27.54 -3.17
CA VAL A 116 -1.63 28.64 -2.33
C VAL A 116 -0.47 29.53 -1.88
N ASP A 117 0.63 28.95 -1.40
CA ASP A 117 1.82 29.69 -0.99
C ASP A 117 2.44 30.46 -2.15
N GLN A 118 2.58 29.81 -3.33
CA GLN A 118 3.07 30.47 -4.53
C GLN A 118 2.18 31.63 -4.96
N ARG A 119 0.85 31.44 -4.93
CA ARG A 119 -0.10 32.51 -5.23
C ARG A 119 0.03 33.66 -4.24
N GLN A 120 0.08 33.36 -2.94
CA GLN A 120 0.25 34.37 -1.90
C GLN A 120 1.57 35.12 -2.05
N ALA A 121 2.67 34.43 -2.39
CA ALA A 121 3.96 35.04 -2.66
C ALA A 121 3.93 35.94 -3.92
N MET A 122 3.26 35.51 -5.00
CA MET A 122 3.09 36.33 -6.20
C MET A 122 2.22 37.56 -5.96
N GLU A 123 1.12 37.41 -5.22
CA GLU A 123 0.23 38.52 -4.88
C GLU A 123 0.95 39.52 -3.96
N THR A 124 1.58 39.04 -2.88
CA THR A 124 2.35 39.90 -1.98
C THR A 124 3.52 40.58 -2.69
N GLY A 125 4.23 39.90 -3.60
CA GLY A 125 5.31 40.50 -4.38
C GLY A 125 4.82 41.62 -5.31
N GLN A 126 3.71 41.42 -6.02
CA GLN A 126 3.11 42.45 -6.89
C GLN A 126 2.64 43.68 -6.10
N PHE A 127 1.98 43.47 -4.96
CA PHE A 127 1.52 44.56 -4.12
C PHE A 127 2.66 45.23 -3.34
N ALA A 128 3.71 44.51 -2.96
CA ALA A 128 4.86 45.08 -2.26
C ALA A 128 5.55 46.19 -3.08
N GLY A 129 5.66 46.03 -4.41
CA GLY A 129 6.19 47.07 -5.29
C GLY A 129 5.34 48.34 -5.30
N ILE A 130 4.01 48.17 -5.37
CA ILE A 130 3.05 49.28 -5.34
C ILE A 130 3.12 50.00 -3.99
N VAL A 131 3.11 49.24 -2.89
CA VAL A 131 3.21 49.77 -1.52
C VAL A 131 4.51 50.52 -1.32
N ALA A 132 5.65 49.95 -1.72
CA ALA A 132 6.96 50.61 -1.59
C ALA A 132 7.02 51.95 -2.33
N MET A 133 6.33 52.07 -3.48
CA MET A 133 6.26 53.34 -4.19
C MET A 133 5.49 54.40 -3.40
N TYR A 134 4.36 54.04 -2.80
CA TYR A 134 3.59 54.99 -1.99
C TYR A 134 4.23 55.27 -0.62
N GLU A 135 4.97 54.33 -0.03
CA GLU A 135 5.69 54.54 1.25
C GLU A 135 6.87 55.52 1.13
N THR A 136 7.41 55.68 -0.09
CA THR A 136 8.52 56.60 -0.40
C THR A 136 8.04 57.94 -0.97
N MET A 137 6.77 58.05 -1.33
CA MET A 137 6.13 59.28 -1.82
C MET A 137 5.79 60.24 -0.67
N LYS A 138 5.60 61.53 -0.98
CA LYS A 138 5.12 62.52 0.00
C LYS A 138 3.70 62.18 0.45
N PRO A 139 3.38 62.24 1.77
CA PRO A 139 2.07 61.85 2.29
C PRO A 139 0.90 62.60 1.65
N LYS A 140 1.08 63.89 1.36
CA LYS A 140 0.07 64.74 0.72
C LYS A 140 -0.24 64.32 -0.73
N ASP A 141 0.79 63.95 -1.49
CA ASP A 141 0.63 63.52 -2.88
C ASP A 141 -0.03 62.13 -2.93
N ALA A 142 0.36 61.22 -2.03
CA ALA A 142 -0.27 59.91 -1.88
C ALA A 142 -1.74 60.03 -1.46
N ALA A 143 -2.07 60.93 -0.53
CA ALA A 143 -3.44 61.16 -0.07
C ALA A 143 -4.36 61.64 -1.21
N ASN A 144 -3.88 62.53 -2.09
CA ASN A 144 -4.65 62.97 -3.26
C ASN A 144 -5.01 61.79 -4.17
N ILE A 145 -4.05 60.91 -4.46
CA ILE A 145 -4.29 59.72 -5.28
C ILE A 145 -5.25 58.76 -4.57
N PHE A 146 -5.09 58.55 -3.26
CA PHE A 146 -5.95 57.64 -2.47
C PHE A 146 -7.39 58.15 -2.36
N ASN A 147 -7.61 59.47 -2.36
CA ASN A 147 -8.96 60.03 -2.39
C ASN A 147 -9.72 59.65 -3.68
N GLU A 148 -9.03 59.54 -4.81
CA GLU A 148 -9.60 59.20 -6.13
C GLU A 148 -9.60 57.69 -6.45
N LEU A 149 -8.79 56.90 -5.74
CA LEU A 149 -8.64 55.47 -5.97
C LEU A 149 -9.89 54.68 -5.57
N ASP A 150 -10.15 53.58 -6.29
CA ASP A 150 -11.20 52.63 -5.92
C ASP A 150 -11.01 52.08 -4.49
N MET A 151 -12.12 51.90 -3.77
CA MET A 151 -12.07 51.53 -2.36
C MET A 151 -11.54 50.12 -2.14
N GLU A 152 -11.78 49.16 -3.04
CA GLU A 152 -11.27 47.79 -2.90
C GLU A 152 -9.74 47.74 -3.03
N VAL A 153 -9.18 48.50 -3.98
CA VAL A 153 -7.74 48.61 -4.18
C VAL A 153 -7.10 49.31 -2.99
N LEU A 154 -7.70 50.40 -2.52
CA LEU A 154 -7.22 51.17 -1.38
C LEU A 154 -7.18 50.32 -0.09
N LEU A 155 -8.21 49.51 0.17
CA LEU A 155 -8.22 48.56 1.28
C LEU A 155 -7.06 47.57 1.24
N ARG A 156 -6.78 47.01 0.06
CA ARG A 156 -5.71 46.02 -0.12
C ARG A 156 -4.33 46.63 0.09
N VAL A 157 -4.11 47.85 -0.41
CA VAL A 157 -2.86 48.60 -0.19
C VAL A 157 -2.72 49.01 1.28
N ALA A 158 -3.79 49.49 1.91
CA ALA A 158 -3.77 49.88 3.33
C ALA A 158 -3.50 48.71 4.28
N LYS A 159 -3.98 47.49 3.95
CA LYS A 159 -3.72 46.27 4.74
C LYS A 159 -2.27 45.79 4.65
N THR A 160 -1.61 46.03 3.52
CA THR A 160 -0.24 45.57 3.26
C THR A 160 0.82 46.60 3.67
N MET A 161 0.46 47.89 3.76
CA MET A 161 1.35 48.95 4.21
C MET A 161 1.49 48.99 5.75
N SER A 162 2.65 49.44 6.23
CA SER A 162 2.86 49.63 7.67
C SER A 162 1.97 50.75 8.25
N PRO A 163 1.32 50.55 9.43
CA PRO A 163 0.43 51.55 10.04
C PRO A 163 1.11 52.91 10.27
N ARG A 164 2.43 52.89 10.55
CA ARG A 164 3.24 54.09 10.78
C ARG A 164 3.38 54.96 9.52
N LYS A 165 3.40 54.37 8.33
CA LYS A 165 3.46 55.07 7.04
C LYS A 165 2.08 55.50 6.56
N MET A 166 1.04 54.73 6.89
CA MET A 166 -0.35 55.06 6.57
C MET A 166 -0.90 56.24 7.40
N ALA A 167 -0.53 56.36 8.67
CA ALA A 167 -1.04 57.42 9.55
C ALA A 167 -0.90 58.86 8.98
N PRO A 168 0.27 59.30 8.48
CA PRO A 168 0.38 60.63 7.88
C PRO A 168 -0.38 60.77 6.55
N ILE A 169 -0.60 59.68 5.81
CA ILE A 169 -1.41 59.71 4.57
C ILE A 169 -2.88 59.91 4.94
N LEU A 170 -3.39 59.18 5.94
CA LEU A 170 -4.77 59.34 6.44
C LEU A 170 -5.05 60.75 6.97
N ALA A 171 -4.05 61.41 7.58
CA ALA A 171 -4.18 62.78 8.06
C ALA A 171 -4.36 63.81 6.93
N GLU A 172 -3.80 63.55 5.75
CA GLU A 172 -3.90 64.41 4.56
C GLU A 172 -5.07 64.01 3.64
N MET A 173 -5.77 62.91 3.93
CA MET A 173 -6.94 62.45 3.17
C MET A 173 -8.20 63.23 3.53
N THR A 174 -9.23 63.10 2.69
CA THR A 174 -10.56 63.64 3.01
C THR A 174 -11.21 62.85 4.14
N SER A 175 -11.84 63.54 5.09
CA SER A 175 -12.45 62.94 6.29
C SER A 175 -13.46 61.82 5.95
N SER A 176 -14.29 62.03 4.93
CA SER A 176 -15.26 61.02 4.45
C SER A 176 -14.57 59.73 3.99
N ARG A 177 -13.51 59.84 3.17
CA ARG A 177 -12.79 58.68 2.62
C ARG A 177 -12.02 57.93 3.71
N ALA A 178 -11.37 58.65 4.62
CA ALA A 178 -10.63 58.05 5.73
C ALA A 178 -11.56 57.29 6.70
N GLN A 179 -12.74 57.84 6.98
CA GLN A 179 -13.77 57.16 7.77
C GLN A 179 -14.23 55.86 7.09
N GLU A 180 -14.56 55.94 5.80
CA GLU A 180 -15.03 54.78 5.05
C GLU A 180 -13.99 53.66 5.02
N LEU A 181 -12.71 53.98 4.79
CA LEU A 181 -11.62 53.00 4.85
C LEU A 181 -11.55 52.34 6.23
N THR A 182 -11.58 53.14 7.31
CA THR A 182 -11.43 52.64 8.68
C THR A 182 -12.57 51.69 9.05
N VAL A 183 -13.81 52.03 8.67
CA VAL A 183 -14.98 51.17 8.90
C VAL A 183 -14.83 49.84 8.16
N ARG A 184 -14.40 49.88 6.89
CA ARG A 184 -14.21 48.64 6.12
C ARG A 184 -13.04 47.81 6.63
N MET A 185 -11.96 48.42 7.10
CA MET A 185 -10.84 47.70 7.73
C MET A 185 -11.27 47.01 9.03
N ALA A 186 -12.08 47.66 9.86
CA ALA A 186 -12.63 47.07 11.07
C ALA A 186 -13.56 45.88 10.75
N ALA A 187 -14.47 46.03 9.78
CA ALA A 187 -15.34 44.95 9.34
C ALA A 187 -14.58 43.71 8.83
N LEU A 188 -13.43 43.91 8.19
CA LEU A 188 -12.57 42.81 7.74
C LEU A 188 -11.79 42.14 8.87
N ALA A 189 -11.45 42.89 9.93
CA ALA A 189 -10.76 42.35 11.11
C ALA A 189 -11.70 41.47 11.95
N ASP A 190 -12.99 41.79 11.96
CA ASP A 190 -14.02 41.01 12.66
C ASP A 190 -14.46 39.75 11.90
N GLN A 191 -14.04 39.57 10.64
CA GLN A 191 -14.28 38.33 9.89
C GLN A 191 -13.19 37.29 10.24
N PRO A 192 -13.50 36.23 11.00
CA PRO A 192 -12.54 35.16 11.24
C PRO A 192 -12.23 34.45 9.92
N THR A 193 -10.96 34.45 9.53
CA THR A 193 -10.41 33.80 8.33
C THR A 193 -10.54 32.27 8.31
N ASP A 194 -11.22 31.68 9.31
CA ASP A 194 -11.31 30.24 9.54
C ASP A 194 -12.75 29.68 9.38
N GLN A 195 -13.71 30.52 8.97
CA GLN A 195 -15.07 30.04 8.75
C GLN A 195 -15.31 29.80 7.26
N MET A 196 -15.14 28.55 6.83
CA MET A 196 -15.95 28.03 5.72
C MET A 196 -17.39 28.35 6.06
N THR A 197 -18.06 29.13 5.21
CA THR A 197 -19.46 29.45 5.48
C THR A 197 -20.26 28.14 5.43
N PRO A 198 -21.35 27.99 6.20
CA PRO A 198 -22.20 26.80 6.14
C PRO A 198 -22.65 26.45 4.71
N ASN A 199 -22.67 27.45 3.83
CA ASN A 199 -22.98 27.33 2.41
C ASN A 199 -21.84 26.67 1.60
N ASP A 200 -20.58 26.89 1.99
CA ASP A 200 -19.40 26.27 1.36
C ASP A 200 -19.30 24.78 1.74
N LEU A 201 -19.69 24.43 2.98
CA LEU A 201 -19.75 23.04 3.45
C LEU A 201 -20.85 22.23 2.74
N ALA A 202 -21.94 22.88 2.33
CA ALA A 202 -23.03 22.25 1.59
C ALA A 202 -22.70 22.01 0.10
N ALA A 203 -21.65 22.65 -0.43
CA ALA A 203 -21.21 22.52 -1.82
C ALA A 203 -20.18 21.39 -2.04
N LEU A 204 -19.71 20.75 -0.96
CA LEU A 204 -18.82 19.60 -1.07
C LEU A 204 -19.58 18.37 -1.60
N PRO A 205 -19.03 17.61 -2.56
CA PRO A 205 -19.66 16.39 -3.03
C PRO A 205 -19.77 15.40 -1.87
N GLN A 206 -20.99 15.16 -1.42
CA GLN A 206 -21.27 14.17 -0.38
C GLN A 206 -20.88 12.79 -0.92
N ILE A 207 -19.88 12.17 -0.33
CA ILE A 207 -19.54 10.77 -0.59
C ILE A 207 -20.61 9.93 0.10
N VAL A 208 -21.72 9.70 -0.60
CA VAL A 208 -22.72 8.72 -0.19
C VAL A 208 -22.07 7.36 -0.45
N GLY A 209 -21.72 6.65 0.63
CA GLY A 209 -21.16 5.31 0.55
C GLY A 209 -22.12 4.38 -0.19
N GLN A 210 -21.65 3.81 -1.30
CA GLN A 210 -22.22 2.60 -1.89
C GLN A 210 -21.30 1.42 -1.55
#